data_AF-A0A669QLU9-F1
#
_entry.id   AF-A0A669QLU9-F1
#
_cell.length_a   1.000
_cell.length_b   1.000
_cell.length_c   1.000
_cell.angle_alpha   90.00
_cell.angle_beta   90.00
_cell.angle_gamma   90.00
#
_symmetry.space_group_name_H-M   'P 1'
#
loop_
_entity.id
_entity.type
_entity.pdbx_description
1 polymer ?
#
loop_
_entity_poly.entity_id
_entity_poly.type
_entity_poly.pdbx_seq_one_letter_code
_entity_poly.pdbx_strand_id
1 'polypeptide(L)'
;APTSPGHAWSRPKSQEEEEEDPVEAMVTRTGCAEQHWALQECMAEQRDWRRCQAQVQAFRQCMARQQRPHPEELHPNPSQHSPHGD
;
A
#
# COMPACT_ATOMS: atom_id res chain seq x y z
N ALA A 1 14.50 -0.57 -40.19
CA ALA A 1 14.57 -1.05 -38.80
C ALA A 1 13.77 -0.10 -37.93
N PRO A 2 12.74 -0.53 -37.20
CA PRO A 2 11.98 0.36 -36.32
C PRO A 2 12.72 0.51 -34.98
N THR A 3 13.14 1.73 -34.67
CA THR A 3 13.69 2.12 -33.37
C THR A 3 12.53 2.34 -32.40
N SER A 4 12.39 1.50 -31.37
CA SER A 4 11.39 1.70 -30.32
C SER A 4 11.73 2.96 -29.50
N PRO A 5 10.79 3.90 -29.30
CA PRO A 5 10.98 5.02 -28.38
C PRO A 5 10.92 4.50 -26.95
N GLY A 6 11.99 4.69 -26.18
CA GLY A 6 12.03 4.35 -24.75
C GLY A 6 11.01 5.18 -23.96
N HIS A 7 10.26 4.55 -23.07
CA HIS A 7 9.35 5.23 -22.16
C HIS A 7 10.15 6.05 -21.14
N ALA A 8 10.16 7.38 -21.29
CA ALA A 8 10.69 8.30 -20.29
C ALA A 8 9.67 8.47 -19.14
N TRP A 9 9.86 7.75 -18.03
CA TRP A 9 9.06 7.92 -16.82
C TRP A 9 9.53 9.16 -16.05
N SER A 10 9.08 10.33 -16.49
CA SER A 10 9.22 11.57 -15.72
C SER A 10 7.88 11.86 -15.04
N ARG A 11 7.73 11.39 -13.80
CA ARG A 11 6.59 11.80 -12.94
C ARG A 11 6.95 13.19 -12.38
N PRO A 12 6.18 14.26 -12.69
CA PRO A 12 6.47 15.59 -12.14
C PRO A 12 6.27 15.53 -10.62
N LYS A 13 7.32 15.90 -9.90
CA LYS A 13 7.37 15.87 -8.44
C LYS A 13 6.78 17.18 -7.94
N SER A 14 5.50 17.18 -7.55
CA SER A 14 4.96 18.27 -6.74
C SER A 14 5.68 18.26 -5.40
N GLN A 15 6.18 19.42 -5.05
CA GLN A 15 6.97 19.70 -3.87
C GLN A 15 6.06 19.60 -2.63
N GLU A 16 6.55 18.95 -1.57
CA GLU A 16 6.00 18.99 -0.20
C GLU A 16 4.92 17.96 0.20
N GLU A 17 5.20 16.68 -0.03
CA GLU A 17 4.86 15.65 0.95
C GLU A 17 6.03 14.67 0.96
N GLU A 18 6.62 14.41 2.12
CA GLU A 18 7.31 13.15 2.36
C GLU A 18 6.21 12.09 2.23
N GLU A 19 5.90 11.69 0.99
CA GLU A 19 4.73 10.90 0.65
C GLU A 19 4.91 9.53 1.32
N GLU A 20 4.31 9.38 2.50
CA GLU A 20 4.28 8.14 3.26
C GLU A 20 3.74 7.07 2.30
N ASP A 21 4.45 5.94 2.18
CA ASP A 21 4.09 4.95 1.18
C ASP A 21 2.62 4.54 1.40
N PRO A 22 1.73 4.67 0.39
CA PRO A 22 0.31 4.43 0.59
C PRO A 22 -0.01 3.02 1.15
N VAL A 23 0.85 2.03 0.88
CA VAL A 23 0.75 0.68 1.43
C VAL A 23 1.13 0.69 2.91
N GLU A 24 2.21 1.37 3.28
CA GLU A 24 2.62 1.51 4.68
C GLU A 24 1.55 2.21 5.52
N ALA A 25 1.00 3.32 5.04
CA ALA A 25 -0.09 4.05 5.70
C ALA A 25 -1.34 3.15 5.86
N MET A 26 -1.69 2.36 4.85
CA MET A 26 -2.79 1.39 4.93
C MET A 26 -2.51 0.32 5.99
N VAL A 27 -1.32 -0.27 5.98
CA VAL A 27 -0.94 -1.32 6.91
C VAL A 27 -0.96 -0.81 8.35
N THR A 28 -0.50 0.42 8.60
CA THR A 28 -0.59 1.06 9.92
C THR A 28 -2.05 1.21 10.38
N ARG A 29 -2.96 1.67 9.50
CA ARG A 29 -4.40 1.76 9.82
C ARG A 29 -5.02 0.41 10.19
N THR A 30 -4.55 -0.69 9.61
CA THR A 30 -5.05 -2.04 9.93
C THR A 30 -4.51 -2.63 11.23
N GLY A 31 -3.49 -2.02 11.85
CA GLY A 31 -2.80 -2.59 13.01
C GLY A 31 -1.86 -3.76 12.69
N CYS A 32 -1.65 -4.08 11.40
CA CYS A 32 -0.79 -5.19 10.95
C CYS A 32 0.66 -4.76 10.66
N ALA A 33 1.10 -3.61 11.18
CA ALA A 33 2.42 -3.04 10.92
C ALA A 33 3.56 -3.95 11.41
N GLU A 34 3.42 -4.57 12.58
CA GLU A 34 4.46 -5.45 13.13
C GLU A 34 4.77 -6.63 12.18
N GLN A 35 3.75 -7.30 11.66
CA GLN A 35 3.92 -8.43 10.74
C GLN A 35 4.45 -7.97 9.37
N HIS A 36 4.11 -6.75 8.95
CA HIS A 36 4.67 -6.14 7.76
C HIS A 36 6.18 -5.88 7.91
N TRP A 37 6.61 -5.26 9.01
CA TRP A 37 8.03 -5.01 9.29
C TRP A 37 8.82 -6.30 9.41
N ALA A 38 8.28 -7.32 10.10
CA ALA A 38 8.92 -8.63 10.18
C ALA A 38 9.11 -9.29 8.80
N LEU A 39 8.16 -9.10 7.88
CA LEU A 39 8.28 -9.57 6.51
C LEU A 39 9.35 -8.79 5.74
N GLN A 40 9.38 -7.46 5.86
CA GLN A 40 10.41 -6.63 5.23
C GLN A 40 11.81 -6.99 5.71
N GLU A 41 12.00 -7.19 7.01
CA GLU A 41 13.27 -7.58 7.61
C GLU A 41 13.74 -8.94 7.07
N CYS A 42 12.84 -9.94 7.03
CA CYS A 42 13.16 -11.23 6.44
C CYS A 42 13.57 -11.10 4.96
N MET A 43 12.88 -10.27 4.17
CA MET A 43 13.25 -10.05 2.77
C MET A 43 14.59 -9.32 2.62
N ALA A 44 14.90 -8.37 3.51
CA ALA A 44 16.18 -7.68 3.53
C ALA A 44 17.35 -8.63 3.82
N GLU A 45 17.17 -9.55 4.77
CA GLU A 45 18.18 -10.54 5.12
C GLU A 45 18.30 -11.67 4.09
N GLN A 46 17.17 -12.31 3.75
CA GLN A 46 17.18 -13.56 2.99
C GLN A 46 17.19 -13.34 1.48
N ARG A 47 16.55 -12.26 1.02
CA ARG A 47 16.37 -11.95 -0.41
C ARG A 47 15.73 -13.09 -1.23
N ASP A 48 15.07 -14.03 -0.56
CA ASP A 48 14.28 -15.12 -1.14
C ASP A 48 12.97 -15.26 -0.35
N TRP A 49 11.86 -14.84 -0.98
CA TRP A 49 10.54 -14.85 -0.36
C TRP A 49 10.07 -16.26 0.06
N ARG A 50 10.60 -17.32 -0.54
CA ARG A 50 10.28 -18.71 -0.17
C ARG A 50 10.78 -19.06 1.21
N ARG A 51 11.86 -18.41 1.68
CA ARG A 51 12.38 -18.55 3.05
C ARG A 51 11.59 -17.71 4.06
N CYS A 52 10.85 -16.71 3.58
CA CYS A 52 10.01 -15.82 4.40
C CYS A 52 8.54 -16.24 4.48
N GLN A 53 8.23 -17.50 4.13
CA GLN A 53 6.86 -18.03 4.13
C GLN A 53 6.14 -17.83 5.47
N ALA A 54 6.85 -17.99 6.60
CA ALA A 54 6.25 -17.81 7.93
C ALA A 54 5.75 -16.37 8.14
N GLN A 55 6.57 -15.38 7.79
CA GLN A 55 6.26 -13.95 7.90
C GLN A 55 5.15 -13.56 6.92
N VAL A 56 5.19 -14.08 5.68
CA VAL A 56 4.13 -13.88 4.68
C VAL A 56 2.79 -14.40 5.21
N GLN A 57 2.77 -15.59 5.82
CA GLN A 57 1.53 -16.16 6.36
C GLN A 57 1.03 -15.39 7.59
N ALA A 58 1.92 -14.94 8.47
CA ALA A 58 1.56 -14.12 9.62
C ALA A 58 0.90 -12.80 9.18
N PHE A 59 1.50 -12.11 8.21
CA PHE A 59 0.95 -10.87 7.67
C PHE A 59 -0.41 -11.08 7.00
N ARG A 60 -0.55 -12.14 6.17
CA ARG A 60 -1.84 -12.51 5.56
C ARG A 60 -2.93 -12.79 6.58
N GLN A 61 -2.62 -13.53 7.64
CA GLN A 61 -3.58 -13.83 8.69
C GLN A 61 -4.02 -12.58 9.45
N CYS A 62 -3.11 -11.64 9.71
CA CYS A 62 -3.48 -10.36 10.31
C CYS A 62 -4.44 -9.59 9.41
N MET A 63 -4.09 -9.38 8.14
CA MET A 63 -4.92 -8.64 7.20
C MET A 63 -6.28 -9.32 6.94
N ALA A 64 -6.35 -10.65 6.96
CA ALA A 64 -7.61 -11.38 6.82
C ALA A 64 -8.57 -11.15 8.01
N ARG A 65 -8.04 -10.92 9.22
CA ARG A 65 -8.86 -10.58 10.39
C ARG A 65 -9.44 -9.18 10.27
N GLN A 66 -8.67 -8.24 9.69
CA GLN A 66 -9.07 -6.84 9.55
C GLN A 66 -10.02 -6.57 8.37
N GLN A 67 -10.02 -7.44 7.35
CA GLN A 67 -11.01 -7.39 6.26
C GLN A 67 -12.44 -7.73 6.71
N ARG A 68 -12.64 -8.20 7.95
CA ARG A 68 -13.98 -8.26 8.55
C ARG A 68 -14.40 -6.82 8.83
N PRO A 69 -15.56 -6.35 8.33
CA PRO A 69 -15.91 -4.93 8.38
C PRO A 69 -15.87 -4.42 9.82
N HIS A 70 -14.94 -3.49 10.09
CA HIS A 70 -14.96 -2.69 11.28
C HIS A 70 -16.07 -1.64 11.10
N PRO A 71 -17.05 -1.52 12.01
CA PRO A 71 -18.19 -0.62 11.81
C PRO A 71 -17.81 0.87 11.76
N GLU A 72 -16.55 1.23 12.00
CA GLU A 72 -16.08 2.61 12.13
C GLU A 72 -15.87 3.32 10.77
N GLU A 73 -15.81 2.60 9.66
CA GLU A 73 -15.66 3.18 8.31
C GLU A 73 -17.00 3.52 7.64
N LEU A 74 -17.97 3.98 8.45
CA LEU A 74 -19.24 4.56 8.01
C LEU A 74 -19.23 6.10 8.11
N HIS A 75 -18.07 6.75 7.96
CA HIS A 75 -18.04 8.19 7.72
C HIS A 75 -18.11 8.47 6.22
N PRO A 76 -19.31 8.79 5.65
CA PRO A 76 -19.37 9.30 4.29
C PRO A 76 -18.65 10.65 4.26
N ASN A 77 -17.62 10.78 3.43
CA ASN A 77 -16.99 12.06 3.16
C ASN A 77 -18.01 12.94 2.41
N PRO A 78 -18.56 14.02 3.01
CA PRO A 78 -19.59 14.82 2.37
C PRO A 78 -18.92 16.02 1.71
N SER A 79 -18.21 15.81 0.61
CA SER A 79 -17.78 16.88 -0.30
C SER A 79 -17.13 16.23 -1.50
N GLN A 80 -17.85 16.08 -2.62
CA GLN A 80 -17.48 16.48 -3.99
C GLN A 80 -18.62 16.08 -4.93
N HIS A 81 -19.77 16.74 -4.79
CA HIS A 81 -20.81 16.74 -5.81
C HIS A 81 -20.92 18.18 -6.31
N SER A 82 -20.31 18.45 -7.46
CA SER A 82 -20.67 19.62 -8.28
C SER A 82 -21.08 19.11 -9.66
N PRO A 83 -22.38 19.10 -9.98
CA PRO A 83 -22.83 18.97 -11.35
C PRO A 83 -22.89 20.37 -11.95
N HIS A 84 -22.12 20.65 -12.99
CA HIS A 84 -22.51 21.69 -13.93
C HIS A 84 -22.03 21.28 -15.33
N GLY A 85 -23.00 20.86 -16.14
CA GLY A 85 -22.88 20.88 -17.59
C GLY A 85 -23.31 22.24 -18.12
N ASP A 86 -22.64 22.66 -19.19
CA ASP A 86 -23.20 23.16 -20.46
C ASP A 86 -22.16 22.84 -21.54
#